data_AF-A0A957ZTY0-F1
#
_entry.id   AF-A0A957ZTY0-F1
#
_cell.length_a   1.000
_cell.length_b   1.000
_cell.length_c   1.000
_cell.angle_alpha   90.00
_cell.angle_beta   90.00
_cell.angle_gamma   90.00
#
_symmetry.space_group_name_H-M   'P 1'
#
loop_
_entity.id
_entity.type
_entity.pdbx_description
1 polymer ?
#
loop_
_entity_poly.entity_id
_entity_poly.type
_entity_poly.pdbx_seq_one_letter_code
_entity_poly.pdbx_strand_id
1 'polypeptide(L)'
;AGTLGFLQKFPDYPAQSPGQFAWEREEIEAWLKENTTLSPLEMLAAGRWWVVLGVALAVAASYLPLRRLLDEKTAFAATLFLAWSPFYVALSRQLHPDGLVASLSFLALLLFLAWLYADSPDGRRPRRYLVGSGIIMGLAWLTKTPAIFLVPTGLVLIAIEWLRPRTPNVPRPSPLAYMLWGAIAIATFALLWPAMWVDPLGTLWRMTTEMSDYVERHTNINYFMGRPTEDPGLFFYPVAYLWRITPLTFAGLISAAVLAWKRAAPFHRATGRRVAMALAVYALLFTAFMTIGAKKFDRYMLPALLALDVLAALGLVGVTTWLASTRWSRRAANALLGGAILVHGLLGFVHYPYYLTYYNPLVGGTWSAPYVLFAGWGEGLDQAAAWLNAQPDIATQR
;
A
#
# COMPACT_ATOMS: atom_id res chain seq x y z
N ALA A 1 -0.91 -16.56 1.80
CA ALA A 1 0.00 -16.70 0.65
C ALA A 1 1.01 -17.83 0.85
N GLY A 2 1.79 -17.85 1.95
CA GLY A 2 2.69 -18.96 2.28
C GLY A 2 1.99 -20.32 2.25
N THR A 3 0.88 -20.48 3.00
CA THR A 3 0.05 -21.70 3.00
C THR A 3 -0.39 -22.13 1.61
N LEU A 4 -0.85 -21.19 0.76
CA LEU A 4 -1.27 -21.51 -0.61
C LEU A 4 -0.09 -21.92 -1.49
N GLY A 5 1.09 -21.32 -1.30
CA GLY A 5 2.32 -21.73 -1.97
C GLY A 5 2.72 -23.16 -1.62
N PHE A 6 2.65 -23.52 -0.33
CA PHE A 6 2.87 -24.89 0.13
C PHE A 6 1.81 -25.84 -0.43
N LEU A 7 0.51 -25.55 -0.33
CA LEU A 7 -0.53 -26.41 -0.89
C LEU A 7 -0.40 -26.59 -2.42
N GLN A 8 0.13 -25.59 -3.13
CA GLN A 8 0.33 -25.66 -4.58
C GLN A 8 1.55 -26.51 -4.96
N LYS A 9 2.67 -26.42 -4.23
CA LYS A 9 3.94 -27.06 -4.60
C LYS A 9 4.25 -28.32 -3.80
N PHE A 10 3.69 -28.43 -2.61
CA PHE A 10 3.88 -29.53 -1.67
C PHE A 10 2.56 -29.84 -0.92
N PRO A 11 1.54 -30.38 -1.62
CA PRO A 11 0.21 -30.62 -1.04
C PRO A 11 0.24 -31.59 0.15
N ASP A 12 1.18 -32.54 0.17
CA ASP A 12 1.35 -33.51 1.25
C ASP A 12 2.12 -32.95 2.47
N TYR A 13 2.56 -31.69 2.41
CA TYR A 13 3.30 -31.04 3.50
C TYR A 13 2.63 -31.21 4.89
N PRO A 14 1.31 -31.03 5.06
CA PRO A 14 0.68 -31.19 6.38
C PRO A 14 0.80 -32.59 6.97
N ALA A 15 0.89 -33.63 6.12
CA ALA A 15 1.04 -35.02 6.57
C ALA A 15 2.50 -35.39 6.85
N GLN A 16 3.46 -34.72 6.20
CA GLN A 16 4.88 -35.04 6.29
C GLN A 16 5.66 -34.12 7.24
N SER A 17 5.19 -32.88 7.45
CA SER A 17 5.89 -31.92 8.31
C SER A 17 5.95 -32.41 9.76
N PRO A 18 7.08 -32.22 10.47
CA PRO A 18 7.22 -32.61 11.87
C PRO A 18 6.43 -31.71 12.84
N GLY A 19 5.60 -30.80 12.32
CA GLY A 19 4.86 -29.79 13.06
C GLY A 19 5.23 -28.37 12.65
N GLN A 20 5.07 -27.42 13.58
CA GLN A 20 5.37 -26.01 13.34
C GLN A 20 6.88 -25.74 13.42
N PHE A 21 7.47 -25.24 12.33
CA PHE A 21 8.82 -24.68 12.35
C PHE A 21 8.80 -23.32 13.07
N ALA A 22 9.64 -23.17 14.10
CA ALA A 22 9.78 -21.95 14.89
C ALA A 22 11.10 -21.25 14.57
N TRP A 23 11.20 -19.95 14.84
CA TRP A 23 12.39 -19.13 14.56
C TRP A 23 13.66 -19.60 15.32
N GLU A 24 13.49 -20.31 16.43
CA GLU A 24 14.58 -20.93 17.21
C GLU A 24 15.13 -22.21 16.54
N ARG A 25 14.42 -22.74 15.54
CA ARG A 25 14.67 -24.03 14.89
C ARG A 25 14.58 -23.84 13.37
N GLU A 26 15.59 -23.21 12.76
CA GLU A 26 15.74 -23.01 11.29
C GLU A 26 15.82 -24.33 10.47
N GLU A 27 15.18 -25.39 10.94
CA GLU A 27 15.16 -26.73 10.40
C GLU A 27 14.37 -26.83 9.10
N ILE A 28 13.57 -25.84 8.71
CA ILE A 28 12.74 -25.98 7.49
C ILE A 28 13.58 -26.14 6.22
N GLU A 29 14.71 -25.41 6.11
CA GLU A 29 15.57 -25.52 4.94
C GLU A 29 16.32 -26.87 4.93
N ALA A 30 16.88 -27.28 6.06
CA ALA A 30 17.55 -28.58 6.19
C ALA A 30 16.56 -29.72 5.94
N TRP A 31 15.39 -29.66 6.57
CA TRP A 31 14.33 -30.65 6.44
C TRP A 31 13.82 -30.75 5.00
N LEU A 32 13.58 -29.63 4.31
CA LEU A 32 13.19 -29.66 2.89
C LEU A 32 14.24 -30.34 2.03
N LYS A 33 15.54 -30.08 2.25
CA LYS A 33 16.64 -30.71 1.51
C LYS A 33 16.77 -32.20 1.79
N GLU A 34 16.52 -32.63 3.02
CA GLU A 34 16.63 -34.03 3.43
C GLU A 34 15.42 -34.88 3.02
N ASN A 35 14.22 -34.29 2.97
CA ASN A 35 12.97 -35.03 2.81
C ASN A 35 12.29 -34.81 1.46
N THR A 36 12.72 -33.82 0.68
CA THR A 36 12.09 -33.47 -0.60
C THR A 36 13.12 -33.07 -1.65
N THR A 37 12.71 -33.04 -2.92
CA THR A 37 13.50 -32.45 -4.01
C THR A 37 13.26 -30.95 -4.17
N LEU A 38 12.38 -30.37 -3.34
CA LEU A 38 11.97 -28.97 -3.44
C LEU A 38 12.98 -28.07 -2.73
N SER A 39 13.43 -27.03 -3.42
CA SER A 39 14.28 -26.02 -2.81
C SER A 39 13.46 -25.01 -1.99
N PRO A 40 14.04 -24.40 -0.93
CA PRO A 40 13.41 -23.28 -0.22
C PRO A 40 13.02 -22.14 -1.16
N LEU A 41 13.85 -21.87 -2.18
CA LEU A 41 13.60 -20.81 -3.17
C LEU A 41 12.33 -21.07 -3.99
N GLU A 42 12.07 -22.31 -4.38
CA GLU A 42 10.83 -22.68 -5.08
C GLU A 42 9.60 -22.47 -4.20
N MET A 43 9.69 -22.78 -2.90
CA MET A 43 8.60 -22.54 -1.96
C MET A 43 8.33 -21.04 -1.78
N LEU A 44 9.38 -20.23 -1.65
CA LEU A 44 9.27 -18.77 -1.56
C LEU A 44 8.69 -18.18 -2.85
N ALA A 45 9.09 -18.68 -4.02
CA ALA A 45 8.55 -18.24 -5.31
C ALA A 45 7.06 -18.57 -5.46
N ALA A 46 6.62 -19.75 -5.03
CA ALA A 46 5.22 -20.14 -5.03
C ALA A 46 4.38 -19.27 -4.09
N GLY A 47 4.86 -19.01 -2.87
CA GLY A 47 4.21 -18.07 -1.95
C GLY A 47 4.12 -16.65 -2.54
N ARG A 48 5.17 -16.18 -3.20
CA ARG A 48 5.24 -14.86 -3.83
C ARG A 48 4.18 -14.70 -4.92
N TRP A 49 3.94 -15.74 -5.72
CA TRP A 49 2.94 -15.71 -6.78
C TRP A 49 1.54 -15.34 -6.25
N TRP A 50 1.13 -15.95 -5.14
CA TRP A 50 -0.16 -15.66 -4.50
C TRP A 50 -0.24 -14.24 -3.92
N VAL A 51 0.85 -13.71 -3.38
CA VAL A 51 0.89 -12.31 -2.93
C VAL A 51 0.71 -11.37 -4.12
N VAL A 52 1.46 -11.59 -5.20
CA VAL A 52 1.38 -10.76 -6.42
C VAL A 52 -0.02 -10.81 -7.02
N LEU A 53 -0.64 -11.99 -7.09
CA LEU A 53 -2.02 -12.14 -7.56
C LEU A 53 -2.99 -11.36 -6.67
N GLY A 54 -2.90 -11.52 -5.34
CA GLY A 54 -3.77 -10.80 -4.40
C GLY A 54 -3.64 -9.29 -4.52
N VAL A 55 -2.42 -8.78 -4.68
CA VAL A 55 -2.15 -7.35 -4.92
C VAL A 55 -2.74 -6.91 -6.27
N ALA A 56 -2.47 -7.63 -7.36
CA ALA A 56 -2.98 -7.28 -8.68
C ALA A 56 -4.51 -7.23 -8.71
N LEU A 57 -5.18 -8.19 -8.07
CA LEU A 57 -6.64 -8.21 -7.93
C LEU A 57 -7.16 -7.03 -7.11
N ALA A 58 -6.50 -6.68 -6.00
CA ALA A 58 -6.90 -5.53 -5.17
C ALA A 58 -6.75 -4.18 -5.92
N VAL A 59 -5.68 -4.02 -6.69
CA VAL A 59 -5.46 -2.84 -7.54
C VAL A 59 -6.48 -2.77 -8.66
N ALA A 60 -6.72 -3.88 -9.37
CA ALA A 60 -7.73 -3.94 -10.42
C ALA A 60 -9.13 -3.64 -9.85
N ALA A 61 -9.47 -4.21 -8.70
CA ALA A 61 -10.74 -3.95 -8.01
C ALA A 61 -10.90 -2.48 -7.60
N SER A 62 -9.81 -1.76 -7.33
CA SER A 62 -9.83 -0.34 -6.95
C SER A 62 -10.36 0.58 -8.05
N TYR A 63 -10.30 0.16 -9.32
CA TYR A 63 -10.95 0.87 -10.43
C TYR A 63 -12.46 1.04 -10.23
N LEU A 64 -13.14 0.04 -9.66
CA LEU A 64 -14.61 0.04 -9.53
C LEU A 64 -15.13 1.14 -8.58
N PRO A 65 -14.66 1.28 -7.33
CA PRO A 65 -15.05 2.38 -6.47
C PRO A 65 -14.52 3.73 -6.99
N LEU A 66 -13.33 3.78 -7.61
CA LEU A 66 -12.82 5.03 -8.21
C LEU A 66 -13.73 5.53 -9.33
N ARG A 67 -14.14 4.65 -10.27
CA ARG A 67 -15.07 5.00 -11.35
C ARG A 67 -16.39 5.51 -10.80
N ARG A 68 -16.83 4.94 -9.67
CA ARG A 68 -18.09 5.32 -9.02
C ARG A 68 -18.02 6.68 -8.31
N LEU A 69 -16.86 7.00 -7.75
CA LEU A 69 -16.58 8.24 -7.01
C LEU A 69 -16.24 9.41 -7.93
N LEU A 70 -15.62 9.11 -9.06
CA LEU A 70 -15.09 10.07 -10.02
C LEU A 70 -15.78 9.85 -11.37
N ASP A 71 -15.02 9.93 -12.45
CA ASP A 71 -15.46 9.53 -13.80
C ASP A 71 -14.55 8.43 -14.34
N GLU A 72 -14.97 7.79 -15.43
CA GLU A 72 -14.28 6.66 -16.04
C GLU A 72 -12.84 6.95 -16.45
N LYS A 73 -12.61 8.11 -17.10
CA LYS A 73 -11.26 8.51 -17.54
C LYS A 73 -10.36 8.72 -16.32
N THR A 74 -10.84 9.46 -15.32
CA THR A 74 -10.06 9.75 -14.11
C THR A 74 -9.76 8.48 -13.33
N ALA A 75 -10.73 7.58 -13.18
CA ALA A 75 -10.55 6.32 -12.48
C ALA A 75 -9.54 5.41 -13.19
N PHE A 76 -9.62 5.29 -14.52
CA PHE A 76 -8.66 4.51 -15.29
C PHE A 76 -7.25 5.08 -15.17
N ALA A 77 -7.10 6.39 -15.34
CA ALA A 77 -5.81 7.07 -15.19
C ALA A 77 -5.23 6.91 -13.78
N ALA A 78 -6.04 7.06 -12.73
CA ALA A 78 -5.62 6.92 -11.34
C ALA A 78 -5.21 5.48 -11.00
N THR A 79 -5.99 4.48 -11.43
CA THR A 79 -5.64 3.07 -11.22
C THR A 79 -4.34 2.72 -11.94
N LEU A 80 -4.16 3.16 -13.20
CA LEU A 80 -2.94 2.86 -13.96
C LEU A 80 -1.71 3.58 -13.39
N PHE A 81 -1.86 4.85 -13.00
CA PHE A 81 -0.79 5.64 -12.38
C PHE A 81 -0.32 4.97 -11.08
N LEU A 82 -1.25 4.61 -10.19
CA LEU A 82 -0.93 3.86 -8.97
C LEU A 82 -0.28 2.50 -9.27
N ALA A 83 -0.85 1.72 -10.21
CA ALA A 83 -0.35 0.39 -10.56
C ALA A 83 1.09 0.40 -11.09
N TRP A 84 1.52 1.51 -11.67
CA TRP A 84 2.87 1.69 -12.22
C TRP A 84 3.77 2.58 -11.35
N SER A 85 3.34 2.92 -10.13
CA SER A 85 4.14 3.66 -9.17
C SER A 85 5.41 2.87 -8.81
N PRO A 86 6.64 3.38 -9.08
CA PRO A 86 7.87 2.60 -8.98
C PRO A 86 8.08 1.94 -7.63
N PHE A 87 7.90 2.69 -6.54
CA PHE A 87 8.10 2.17 -5.18
C PHE A 87 7.04 1.12 -4.81
N TYR A 88 5.81 1.29 -5.30
CA TYR A 88 4.74 0.32 -5.10
C TYR A 88 4.98 -0.98 -5.87
N VAL A 89 5.35 -0.91 -7.14
CA VAL A 89 5.73 -2.09 -7.95
C VAL A 89 6.90 -2.83 -7.29
N ALA A 90 7.88 -2.11 -6.76
CA ALA A 90 9.04 -2.67 -6.11
C ALA A 90 8.69 -3.51 -4.85
N LEU A 91 7.75 -3.04 -4.03
CA LEU A 91 7.34 -3.72 -2.79
C LEU A 91 6.23 -4.76 -3.00
N SER A 92 5.32 -4.55 -3.96
CA SER A 92 4.20 -5.46 -4.26
C SER A 92 4.62 -6.79 -4.87
N ARG A 93 5.85 -6.87 -5.41
CA ARG A 93 6.41 -8.09 -5.98
C ARG A 93 7.24 -8.94 -5.01
N GLN A 94 7.42 -8.48 -3.78
CA GLN A 94 8.19 -9.20 -2.77
C GLN A 94 7.28 -10.13 -1.98
N LEU A 95 7.84 -11.23 -1.45
CA LEU A 95 7.15 -12.03 -0.45
C LEU A 95 7.23 -11.30 0.90
N HIS A 96 6.51 -10.20 1.01
CA HIS A 96 6.50 -9.31 2.17
C HIS A 96 5.09 -8.74 2.36
N PRO A 97 4.61 -8.53 3.60
CA PRO A 97 3.22 -8.09 3.85
C PRO A 97 2.91 -6.67 3.36
N ASP A 98 3.92 -5.80 3.21
CA ASP A 98 3.71 -4.35 2.96
C ASP A 98 2.91 -4.06 1.68
N GLY A 99 3.23 -4.72 0.58
CA GLY A 99 2.50 -4.54 -0.68
C GLY A 99 1.03 -4.95 -0.55
N LEU A 100 0.77 -6.10 0.09
CA LEU A 100 -0.58 -6.62 0.27
C LEU A 100 -1.41 -5.75 1.21
N VAL A 101 -0.87 -5.39 2.38
CA VAL A 101 -1.61 -4.55 3.34
C VAL A 101 -1.89 -3.16 2.79
N ALA A 102 -0.97 -2.56 2.02
CA ALA A 102 -1.21 -1.28 1.38
C ALA A 102 -2.36 -1.36 0.36
N SER A 103 -2.35 -2.41 -0.47
CA SER A 103 -3.39 -2.63 -1.49
C SER A 103 -4.77 -2.88 -0.87
N LEU A 104 -4.85 -3.71 0.16
CA LEU A 104 -6.09 -4.00 0.87
C LEU A 104 -6.59 -2.76 1.64
N SER A 105 -5.71 -2.07 2.38
CA SER A 105 -6.07 -0.85 3.11
C SER A 105 -6.58 0.24 2.18
N PHE A 106 -5.94 0.39 1.02
CA PHE A 106 -6.36 1.35 0.01
C PHE A 106 -7.70 0.98 -0.63
N LEU A 107 -7.92 -0.28 -1.00
CA LEU A 107 -9.21 -0.75 -1.52
C LEU A 107 -10.33 -0.59 -0.48
N ALA A 108 -10.06 -0.93 0.79
CA ALA A 108 -11.00 -0.72 1.90
C ALA A 108 -11.36 0.76 2.06
N LEU A 109 -10.37 1.66 1.97
CA LEU A 109 -10.58 3.10 1.97
C LEU A 109 -11.47 3.52 0.80
N LEU A 110 -11.16 3.12 -0.44
CA LEU A 110 -11.96 3.52 -1.61
C LEU A 110 -13.40 3.02 -1.54
N LEU A 111 -13.62 1.79 -1.04
CA LEU A 111 -14.96 1.26 -0.78
C LEU A 111 -15.67 2.07 0.32
N PHE A 112 -14.96 2.44 1.39
CA PHE A 112 -15.51 3.31 2.44
C PHE A 112 -15.91 4.67 1.88
N LEU A 113 -15.05 5.28 1.06
CA LEU A 113 -15.34 6.55 0.39
C LEU A 113 -16.51 6.41 -0.58
N ALA A 114 -16.63 5.30 -1.33
CA ALA A 114 -17.76 5.04 -2.20
C ALA A 114 -19.07 4.93 -1.42
N TRP A 115 -19.07 4.34 -0.22
CA TRP A 115 -20.23 4.39 0.67
C TRP A 115 -20.52 5.82 1.17
N LEU A 116 -19.47 6.60 1.44
CA LEU A 116 -19.60 7.92 2.05
C LEU A 116 -19.98 9.03 1.04
N TYR A 117 -19.53 8.93 -0.21
CA TYR A 117 -19.58 10.05 -1.17
C TYR A 117 -20.15 9.71 -2.54
N ALA A 118 -20.37 8.44 -2.89
CA ALA A 118 -20.93 8.12 -4.21
C ALA A 118 -22.39 8.59 -4.34
N ASP A 119 -22.70 9.33 -5.41
CA ASP A 119 -24.04 9.86 -5.69
C ASP A 119 -25.03 8.73 -5.96
N SER A 120 -26.04 8.52 -5.12
CA SER A 120 -27.01 7.43 -5.29
C SER A 120 -28.33 7.91 -5.92
N PRO A 121 -28.89 7.21 -6.93
CA PRO A 121 -30.16 7.60 -7.57
C PRO A 121 -31.31 7.76 -6.56
N ASP A 122 -31.36 6.87 -5.56
CA ASP A 122 -32.43 6.85 -4.56
C ASP A 122 -32.12 7.75 -3.33
N GLY A 123 -31.04 8.54 -3.38
CA GLY A 123 -30.54 9.35 -2.26
C GLY A 123 -29.99 8.53 -1.08
N ARG A 124 -30.07 7.20 -1.14
CA ARG A 124 -29.62 6.27 -0.07
C ARG A 124 -28.17 5.85 -0.27
N ARG A 125 -27.42 5.80 0.82
CA ARG A 125 -26.01 5.35 0.80
C ARG A 125 -25.92 3.88 0.36
N PRO A 126 -25.08 3.54 -0.62
CA PRO A 126 -24.92 2.18 -1.13
C PRO A 126 -24.25 1.25 -0.10
N ARG A 127 -25.07 0.48 0.64
CA ARG A 127 -24.62 -0.41 1.72
C ARG A 127 -23.59 -1.47 1.27
N ARG A 128 -23.63 -1.90 0.01
CA ARG A 128 -22.68 -2.87 -0.55
C ARG A 128 -21.22 -2.43 -0.42
N TYR A 129 -20.93 -1.13 -0.53
CA TYR A 129 -19.56 -0.63 -0.39
C TYR A 129 -19.13 -0.57 1.08
N LEU A 130 -20.05 -0.36 2.01
CA LEU A 130 -19.77 -0.45 3.45
C LEU A 130 -19.39 -1.88 3.85
N VAL A 131 -20.20 -2.86 3.41
CA VAL A 131 -19.95 -4.28 3.66
C VAL A 131 -18.64 -4.72 3.01
N GLY A 132 -18.43 -4.38 1.73
CA GLY A 132 -17.18 -4.66 1.04
C GLY A 132 -15.97 -4.02 1.72
N SER A 133 -16.08 -2.75 2.15
CA SER A 133 -15.02 -2.08 2.90
C SER A 133 -14.70 -2.81 4.20
N GLY A 134 -15.70 -3.22 4.97
CA GLY A 134 -15.50 -3.97 6.22
C GLY A 134 -14.79 -5.31 5.99
N ILE A 135 -15.21 -6.08 4.98
CA ILE A 135 -14.57 -7.36 4.64
C ILE A 135 -13.11 -7.17 4.25
N ILE A 136 -12.83 -6.25 3.31
CA ILE A 136 -11.46 -5.97 2.87
C ILE A 136 -10.61 -5.41 4.02
N MET A 137 -11.21 -4.63 4.92
CA MET A 137 -10.53 -4.14 6.12
C MET A 137 -10.11 -5.26 7.06
N GLY A 138 -10.98 -6.25 7.29
CA GLY A 138 -10.64 -7.45 8.07
C GLY A 138 -9.45 -8.21 7.47
N LEU A 139 -9.40 -8.34 6.13
CA LEU A 139 -8.25 -8.92 5.43
C LEU A 139 -6.97 -8.07 5.60
N ALA A 140 -7.09 -6.75 5.59
CA ALA A 140 -5.95 -5.85 5.83
C ALA A 140 -5.40 -6.01 7.26
N TRP A 141 -6.26 -6.14 8.27
CA TRP A 141 -5.87 -6.40 9.66
C TRP A 141 -5.17 -7.75 9.85
N LEU A 142 -5.61 -8.79 9.14
CA LEU A 142 -4.93 -10.09 9.10
C LEU A 142 -3.53 -10.02 8.49
N THR A 143 -3.23 -8.96 7.73
CA THR A 143 -1.94 -8.80 7.06
C THR A 143 -0.95 -8.01 7.91
N LYS A 144 -1.36 -6.86 8.48
CA LYS A 144 -0.47 -6.01 9.30
C LYS A 144 -1.25 -5.00 10.15
N THR A 145 -0.78 -4.75 11.38
CA THR A 145 -1.45 -3.85 12.33
C THR A 145 -1.64 -2.40 11.88
N PRO A 146 -0.73 -1.73 11.14
CA PRO A 146 -0.93 -0.34 10.73
C PRO A 146 -2.17 -0.10 9.86
N ALA A 147 -2.75 -1.14 9.27
CA ALA A 147 -4.03 -1.05 8.59
C ALA A 147 -5.13 -0.44 9.49
N ILE A 148 -5.06 -0.62 10.81
CA ILE A 148 -6.00 -0.06 11.79
C ILE A 148 -6.19 1.46 11.71
N PHE A 149 -5.25 2.20 11.11
CA PHE A 149 -5.35 3.66 10.95
C PHE A 149 -6.50 4.10 10.03
N LEU A 150 -7.14 3.19 9.29
CA LEU A 150 -8.41 3.51 8.63
C LEU A 150 -9.55 3.79 9.63
N VAL A 151 -9.50 3.24 10.85
CA VAL A 151 -10.49 3.49 11.92
C VAL A 151 -10.51 4.98 12.33
N PRO A 152 -9.42 5.58 12.85
CA PRO A 152 -9.43 7.01 13.18
C PRO A 152 -9.70 7.88 11.94
N THR A 153 -9.24 7.47 10.76
CA THR A 153 -9.55 8.17 9.50
C THR A 153 -11.07 8.20 9.25
N GLY A 154 -11.75 7.05 9.31
CA GLY A 154 -13.19 6.96 9.09
C GLY A 154 -13.99 7.80 10.08
N LEU A 155 -13.60 7.81 11.35
CA LEU A 155 -14.18 8.66 12.39
C LEU A 155 -14.05 10.15 12.05
N VAL A 156 -12.85 10.61 11.67
CA VAL A 156 -12.60 12.01 11.27
C VAL A 156 -13.43 12.38 10.05
N LEU A 157 -13.52 11.52 9.03
CA LEU A 157 -14.31 11.80 7.83
C LEU A 157 -15.82 11.88 8.12
N ILE A 158 -16.33 11.01 8.99
CA ILE A 158 -17.71 11.07 9.46
C ILE A 158 -17.96 12.37 10.24
N ALA A 159 -17.06 12.73 11.16
CA ALA A 159 -17.15 13.96 11.92
C ALA A 159 -17.18 15.20 11.01
N ILE A 160 -16.31 15.25 9.99
CA ILE A 160 -16.31 16.32 8.98
C ILE A 160 -17.68 16.43 8.27
N GLU A 161 -18.30 15.31 7.89
CA GLU A 161 -19.63 15.34 7.25
C GLU A 161 -20.75 15.74 8.22
N TRP A 162 -20.59 15.50 9.52
CA TRP A 162 -21.52 15.96 10.55
C TRP A 162 -21.43 17.46 10.81
N LEU A 163 -20.21 18.02 10.76
CA LEU A 163 -19.96 19.45 10.94
C LEU A 163 -20.39 20.29 9.72
N ARG A 164 -20.59 19.67 8.55
CA ARG A 164 -21.03 20.38 7.35
C ARG A 164 -22.50 20.81 7.43
N PRO A 165 -22.85 21.94 6.78
CA PRO A 165 -24.24 22.37 6.64
C PRO A 165 -25.09 21.25 6.06
N ARG A 166 -26.27 21.04 6.67
CA ARG A 166 -27.17 19.97 6.26
C ARG A 166 -27.70 20.24 4.85
N THR A 167 -27.36 19.37 3.91
CA THR A 167 -27.99 19.35 2.59
C THR A 167 -29.35 18.66 2.69
N PRO A 168 -30.45 19.30 2.26
CA PRO A 168 -31.77 18.67 2.21
C PRO A 168 -31.71 17.33 1.46
N ASN A 169 -32.47 16.34 1.91
CA ASN A 169 -32.61 15.02 1.28
C ASN A 169 -31.36 14.11 1.24
N VAL A 170 -30.22 14.53 1.80
CA VAL A 170 -29.03 13.66 1.94
C VAL A 170 -28.89 13.22 3.40
N PRO A 171 -29.03 11.91 3.71
CA PRO A 171 -28.88 11.44 5.07
C PRO A 171 -27.43 11.54 5.54
N ARG A 172 -27.24 12.03 6.78
CA ARG A 172 -25.94 12.00 7.45
C ARG A 172 -25.44 10.56 7.59
N PRO A 173 -24.12 10.33 7.57
CA PRO A 173 -23.57 9.00 7.86
C PRO A 173 -23.99 8.60 9.29
N SER A 174 -24.64 7.45 9.42
CA SER A 174 -25.12 6.95 10.71
C SER A 174 -23.96 6.37 11.53
N PRO A 175 -23.86 6.68 12.84
CA PRO A 175 -22.91 6.01 13.73
C PRO A 175 -23.07 4.49 13.72
N LEU A 176 -24.31 4.00 13.62
CA LEU A 176 -24.61 2.57 13.52
C LEU A 176 -24.01 1.93 12.26
N ALA A 177 -23.94 2.67 11.15
CA ALA A 177 -23.29 2.17 9.94
C ALA A 177 -21.78 2.04 10.13
N TYR A 178 -21.16 2.94 10.88
CA TYR A 178 -19.75 2.86 11.22
C TYR A 178 -19.45 1.70 12.19
N MET A 179 -20.31 1.51 13.20
CA MET A 179 -20.24 0.34 14.08
C MET A 179 -20.42 -0.97 13.31
N LEU A 180 -21.36 -1.01 12.36
CA LEU A 180 -21.56 -2.18 11.49
C LEU A 180 -20.33 -2.45 10.62
N TRP A 181 -19.70 -1.41 10.05
CA TRP A 181 -18.44 -1.56 9.31
C TRP A 181 -17.34 -2.18 10.18
N GLY A 182 -17.17 -1.68 11.41
CA GLY A 182 -16.22 -2.24 12.38
C GLY A 182 -16.56 -3.69 12.75
N ALA A 183 -17.83 -3.99 13.00
CA ALA A 183 -18.28 -5.35 13.31
C ALA A 183 -18.00 -6.34 12.16
N ILE A 184 -18.22 -5.93 10.90
CA ILE A 184 -17.91 -6.76 9.73
C ILE A 184 -16.40 -7.00 9.61
N ALA A 185 -15.58 -5.98 9.84
CA ALA A 185 -14.12 -6.11 9.81
C ALA A 185 -13.61 -7.04 10.91
N ILE A 186 -14.10 -6.89 12.15
CA ILE A 186 -13.79 -7.76 13.28
C ILE A 186 -14.26 -9.20 13.00
N ALA A 187 -15.48 -9.37 12.49
CA ALA A 187 -16.00 -10.69 12.14
C ALA A 187 -15.14 -11.35 11.07
N THR A 188 -14.75 -10.63 10.01
CA THR A 188 -13.87 -11.17 8.96
C THR A 188 -12.51 -11.56 9.51
N PHE A 189 -11.92 -10.73 10.37
CA PHE A 189 -10.66 -11.01 11.06
C PHE A 189 -10.77 -12.28 11.92
N ALA A 190 -11.78 -12.37 12.78
CA ALA A 190 -11.98 -13.50 13.66
C ALA A 190 -12.30 -14.79 12.89
N LEU A 191 -13.14 -14.72 11.85
CA LEU A 191 -13.53 -15.87 11.03
C LEU A 191 -12.40 -16.41 10.15
N LEU A 192 -11.36 -15.65 9.87
CA LEU A 192 -10.26 -16.09 9.01
C LEU A 192 -8.95 -16.33 9.78
N TRP A 193 -8.94 -16.11 11.09
CA TRP A 193 -7.81 -16.41 11.95
C TRP A 193 -8.18 -17.48 12.99
N PRO A 194 -7.86 -18.77 12.74
CA PRO A 194 -8.26 -19.88 13.62
C PRO A 194 -7.83 -19.72 15.09
N ALA A 195 -6.74 -19.02 15.35
CA ALA A 195 -6.28 -18.72 16.72
C ALA A 195 -7.33 -17.95 17.53
N MET A 196 -8.16 -17.13 16.87
CA MET A 196 -9.26 -16.40 17.49
C MET A 196 -10.43 -17.29 17.92
N TRP A 197 -10.51 -18.52 17.41
CA TRP A 197 -11.57 -19.48 17.76
C TRP A 197 -11.24 -20.27 19.01
N VAL A 198 -9.94 -20.51 19.24
CA VAL A 198 -9.46 -21.37 20.32
C VAL A 198 -9.14 -20.53 21.56
N ASP A 199 -8.37 -19.45 21.40
CA ASP A 199 -7.88 -18.62 22.50
C ASP A 199 -7.77 -17.15 22.04
N PRO A 200 -8.90 -16.43 21.89
CA PRO A 200 -8.91 -15.08 21.36
C PRO A 200 -8.14 -14.09 22.24
N LEU A 201 -8.38 -14.12 23.56
CA LEU A 201 -7.75 -13.18 24.49
C LEU A 201 -6.25 -13.45 24.63
N GLY A 202 -5.84 -14.71 24.81
CA GLY A 202 -4.42 -15.05 24.90
C GLY A 202 -3.68 -14.80 23.60
N THR A 203 -4.32 -15.01 22.44
CA THR A 203 -3.72 -14.69 21.13
C THR A 203 -3.50 -13.19 20.95
N LEU A 204 -4.49 -12.36 21.26
CA LEU A 204 -4.34 -10.91 21.19
C LEU A 204 -3.29 -10.41 22.20
N TRP A 205 -3.27 -10.96 23.41
CA TRP A 205 -2.27 -10.63 24.42
C TRP A 205 -0.84 -10.97 23.94
N ARG A 206 -0.62 -12.20 23.46
CA ARG A 206 0.66 -12.62 22.86
C ARG A 206 1.09 -11.69 21.73
N MET A 207 0.18 -11.35 20.84
CA MET A 207 0.45 -10.43 19.73
C MET A 207 0.91 -9.06 20.25
N THR A 208 0.29 -8.53 21.31
CA THR A 208 0.72 -7.26 21.91
C THR A 208 2.08 -7.34 22.61
N THR A 209 2.35 -8.41 23.35
CA THR A 209 3.62 -8.61 24.06
C THR A 209 4.78 -8.92 23.09
N GLU A 210 4.56 -9.71 22.06
CA GLU A 210 5.58 -9.97 21.03
C GLU A 210 5.90 -8.69 20.24
N MET A 211 4.90 -7.84 19.99
CA MET A 211 5.14 -6.53 19.37
C MET A 211 5.96 -5.60 20.25
N SER A 212 5.70 -5.54 21.57
CA SER A 212 6.52 -4.73 22.48
C SER A 212 7.94 -5.25 22.54
N ASP A 213 8.12 -6.57 22.71
CA ASP A 213 9.43 -7.20 22.81
C ASP A 213 10.24 -7.07 21.51
N TYR A 214 9.59 -7.16 20.34
CA TYR A 214 10.23 -6.95 19.05
C TYR A 214 10.63 -5.48 18.82
N VAL A 215 9.85 -4.54 19.33
CA VAL A 215 10.18 -3.10 19.28
C VAL A 215 11.34 -2.78 20.24
N GLU A 216 11.39 -3.39 21.42
CA GLU A 216 12.43 -3.15 22.43
C GLU A 216 13.76 -3.87 22.13
N ARG A 217 13.73 -5.15 21.70
CA ARG A 217 14.96 -5.95 21.50
C ARG A 217 15.63 -5.76 20.14
N HIS A 218 14.90 -5.27 19.12
CA HIS A 218 15.40 -5.10 17.75
C HIS A 218 15.29 -3.65 17.27
N THR A 219 15.69 -2.69 18.11
CA THR A 219 16.03 -1.33 17.70
C THR A 219 17.28 -1.37 16.80
N ASN A 220 17.10 -1.88 15.58
CA ASN A 220 18.10 -1.70 14.54
C ASN A 220 18.31 -0.19 14.40
N ILE A 221 19.56 0.24 14.62
CA ILE A 221 19.99 1.61 14.35
C ILE A 221 19.51 1.95 12.93
N ASN A 222 18.71 3.01 12.83
CA ASN A 222 18.23 3.49 11.54
C ASN A 222 19.31 4.32 10.87
N TYR A 223 19.15 4.61 9.58
CA TYR A 223 20.04 5.53 8.89
C TYR A 223 19.22 6.65 8.26
N PHE A 224 19.53 7.89 8.63
CA PHE A 224 18.82 9.06 8.14
C PHE A 224 19.73 10.28 8.09
N MET A 225 19.76 10.96 6.93
CA MET A 225 20.54 12.19 6.70
C MET A 225 22.03 12.04 7.07
N GLY A 226 22.69 11.02 6.49
CA GLY A 226 24.14 10.84 6.60
C GLY A 226 24.61 10.22 7.91
N ARG A 227 23.71 9.87 8.83
CA ARG A 227 24.08 9.34 10.14
C ARG A 227 23.21 8.15 10.58
N PRO A 228 23.78 7.18 11.28
CA PRO A 228 23.02 6.23 12.06
C PRO A 228 22.27 6.95 13.20
N THR A 229 21.00 6.60 13.43
CA THR A 229 20.16 7.22 14.46
C THR A 229 19.13 6.22 14.98
N GLU A 230 18.82 6.26 16.27
CA GLU A 230 17.76 5.43 16.86
C GLU A 230 16.37 5.94 16.49
N ASP A 231 16.19 7.26 16.48
CA ASP A 231 14.97 7.93 16.02
C ASP A 231 15.30 8.99 14.95
N PRO A 232 14.90 8.75 13.68
CA PRO A 232 14.99 9.75 12.60
C PRO A 232 14.15 11.02 12.79
N GLY A 233 13.18 11.03 13.71
CA GLY A 233 12.31 12.16 14.00
C GLY A 233 11.17 12.39 12.98
N LEU A 234 10.51 13.54 13.11
CA LEU A 234 9.26 13.87 12.40
C LEU A 234 9.43 14.01 10.87
N PHE A 235 10.65 14.35 10.41
CA PHE A 235 10.92 14.60 8.99
C PHE A 235 11.20 13.34 8.17
N PHE A 236 11.36 12.19 8.82
CA PHE A 236 11.70 10.94 8.14
C PHE A 236 10.73 10.59 7.02
N TYR A 237 9.43 10.51 7.32
CA TYR A 237 8.45 10.11 6.32
C TYR A 237 8.20 11.15 5.22
N PRO A 238 8.11 12.47 5.50
CA PRO A 238 8.08 13.48 4.46
C PRO A 238 9.28 13.40 3.50
N VAL A 239 10.49 13.22 4.04
CA VAL A 239 11.70 13.06 3.22
C VAL A 239 11.62 11.75 2.45
N ALA A 240 11.41 10.61 3.11
CA ALA A 240 11.29 9.31 2.46
C ALA A 240 10.26 9.32 1.32
N TYR A 241 9.11 9.96 1.53
CA TYR A 241 8.10 10.14 0.50
C TYR A 241 8.65 10.87 -0.73
N LEU A 242 9.27 12.04 -0.55
CA LEU A 242 9.85 12.82 -1.66
C LEU A 242 10.89 12.04 -2.46
N TRP A 243 11.69 11.21 -1.79
CA TRP A 243 12.69 10.35 -2.42
C TRP A 243 12.10 9.14 -3.15
N ARG A 244 10.93 8.63 -2.73
CA ARG A 244 10.32 7.43 -3.30
C ARG A 244 9.32 7.70 -4.42
N ILE A 245 8.82 8.92 -4.58
CA ILE A 245 7.88 9.27 -5.64
C ILE A 245 8.55 9.61 -6.98
N THR A 246 7.74 9.79 -8.01
CA THR A 246 8.22 10.29 -9.31
C THR A 246 8.09 11.81 -9.42
N PRO A 247 8.86 12.45 -10.33
CA PRO A 247 8.63 13.85 -10.71
C PRO A 247 7.17 14.12 -11.12
N LEU A 248 6.51 13.15 -11.75
CA LEU A 248 5.12 13.27 -12.17
C LEU A 248 4.12 13.12 -11.02
N THR A 249 4.42 12.31 -10.00
CA THR A 249 3.64 12.28 -8.76
C THR A 249 3.70 13.64 -8.09
N PHE A 250 4.90 14.22 -7.97
CA PHE A 250 5.12 15.55 -7.38
C PHE A 250 4.38 16.65 -8.15
N ALA A 251 4.56 16.72 -9.48
CA ALA A 251 3.86 17.67 -10.34
C ALA A 251 2.33 17.49 -10.32
N GLY A 252 1.86 16.24 -10.25
CA GLY A 252 0.45 15.90 -10.10
C GLY A 252 -0.14 16.41 -8.79
N LEU A 253 0.55 16.24 -7.67
CA LEU A 253 0.11 16.75 -6.37
C LEU A 253 0.01 18.28 -6.35
N ILE A 254 1.02 18.98 -6.87
CA ILE A 254 0.99 20.44 -7.00
C ILE A 254 -0.20 20.87 -7.86
N SER A 255 -0.40 20.19 -9.01
CA SER A 255 -1.51 20.46 -9.91
C SER A 255 -2.86 20.22 -9.23
N ALA A 256 -3.00 19.14 -8.45
CA ALA A 256 -4.20 18.84 -7.69
C ALA A 256 -4.52 19.95 -6.68
N ALA A 257 -3.51 20.43 -5.94
CA ALA A 257 -3.68 21.51 -4.98
C ALA A 257 -4.13 22.82 -5.66
N VAL A 258 -3.46 23.22 -6.75
CA VAL A 258 -3.81 24.43 -7.51
C VAL A 258 -5.21 24.35 -8.10
N LEU A 259 -5.57 23.22 -8.71
CA LEU A 259 -6.89 23.03 -9.33
C LEU A 259 -8.01 22.90 -8.29
N ALA A 260 -7.73 22.31 -7.13
CA ALA A 260 -8.66 22.28 -6.00
C ALA A 260 -8.93 23.69 -5.46
N TRP A 261 -7.89 24.51 -5.31
CA TRP A 261 -8.02 25.91 -4.89
C TRP A 261 -8.82 26.73 -5.91
N LYS A 262 -8.50 26.59 -7.21
CA LYS A 262 -9.25 27.26 -8.30
C LYS A 262 -10.64 26.67 -8.56
N ARG A 263 -11.01 25.58 -7.88
CA ARG A 263 -12.23 24.80 -8.14
C ARG A 263 -12.40 24.41 -9.62
N ALA A 264 -11.28 24.19 -10.31
CA ALA A 264 -11.26 23.74 -11.70
C ALA A 264 -11.52 22.23 -11.80
N ALA A 265 -11.68 21.68 -13.00
CA ALA A 265 -11.85 20.23 -13.18
C ALA A 265 -10.63 19.44 -12.67
N PRO A 266 -10.83 18.26 -12.01
CA PRO A 266 -12.11 17.62 -11.64
C PRO A 266 -12.75 18.15 -10.33
N PHE A 267 -12.10 19.08 -9.63
CA PHE A 267 -12.51 19.65 -8.32
C PHE A 267 -13.67 20.66 -8.36
N HIS A 268 -14.21 21.00 -9.53
CA HIS A 268 -15.47 21.74 -9.65
C HIS A 268 -16.62 20.99 -8.98
N ARG A 269 -16.63 19.64 -9.06
CA ARG A 269 -17.62 18.78 -8.40
C ARG A 269 -17.34 18.64 -6.91
N ALA A 270 -18.40 18.69 -6.10
CA ALA A 270 -18.29 18.51 -4.65
C ALA A 270 -17.72 17.12 -4.28
N THR A 271 -18.13 16.06 -4.98
CA THR A 271 -17.65 14.69 -4.79
C THR A 271 -16.15 14.58 -5.04
N GLY A 272 -15.63 15.19 -6.11
CA GLY A 272 -14.19 15.22 -6.40
C GLY A 272 -13.39 15.88 -5.27
N ARG A 273 -13.87 17.00 -4.72
CA ARG A 273 -13.23 17.66 -3.56
C ARG A 273 -13.30 16.81 -2.30
N ARG A 274 -14.43 16.13 -2.05
CA ARG A 274 -14.62 15.24 -0.89
C ARG A 274 -13.66 14.07 -0.92
N VAL A 275 -13.54 13.42 -2.07
CA VAL A 275 -12.60 12.30 -2.28
C VAL A 275 -11.17 12.78 -2.10
N ALA A 276 -10.79 13.89 -2.72
CA ALA A 276 -9.44 14.43 -2.60
C ALA A 276 -9.08 14.80 -1.15
N MET A 277 -9.98 15.48 -0.44
CA MET A 277 -9.83 15.78 0.98
C MET A 277 -9.68 14.49 1.80
N ALA A 278 -10.48 13.46 1.52
CA ALA A 278 -10.43 12.22 2.29
C ALA A 278 -9.15 11.42 2.05
N LEU A 279 -8.64 11.37 0.82
CA LEU A 279 -7.34 10.78 0.50
C LEU A 279 -6.21 11.53 1.20
N ALA A 280 -6.26 12.87 1.24
CA ALA A 280 -5.27 13.68 1.95
C ALA A 280 -5.34 13.48 3.47
N VAL A 281 -6.54 13.44 4.06
CA VAL A 281 -6.73 13.17 5.49
C VAL A 281 -6.20 11.77 5.85
N TYR A 282 -6.49 10.76 5.04
CA TYR A 282 -5.94 9.42 5.25
C TYR A 282 -4.41 9.43 5.19
N ALA A 283 -3.82 10.01 4.15
CA ALA A 283 -2.37 10.07 4.02
C ALA A 283 -1.70 10.82 5.19
N LEU A 284 -2.28 11.94 5.63
CA LEU A 284 -1.78 12.73 6.76
C LEU A 284 -1.88 11.97 8.09
N LEU A 285 -3.05 11.41 8.41
CA LEU A 285 -3.25 10.66 9.65
C LEU A 285 -2.39 9.40 9.69
N PHE A 286 -2.34 8.67 8.58
CA PHE A 286 -1.51 7.47 8.46
C PHE A 286 -0.02 7.82 8.65
N THR A 287 0.46 8.92 8.04
CA THR A 287 1.82 9.44 8.25
C THR A 287 2.07 9.84 9.70
N ALA A 288 1.14 10.59 10.31
CA ALA A 288 1.25 11.02 11.70
C ALA A 288 1.35 9.83 12.66
N PHE A 289 0.46 8.84 12.54
CA PHE A 289 0.49 7.66 13.40
C PHE A 289 1.75 6.81 13.20
N MET A 290 2.21 6.63 11.95
CA MET A 290 3.46 5.94 11.70
C MET A 290 4.69 6.68 12.26
N THR A 291 4.61 8.01 12.39
CA THR A 291 5.69 8.86 12.93
C THR A 291 5.90 8.66 14.43
N ILE A 292 4.86 8.26 15.17
CA ILE A 292 4.92 8.02 16.62
C ILE A 292 5.85 6.84 16.95
N GLY A 293 5.94 5.84 16.07
CA GLY A 293 6.80 4.67 16.29
C GLY A 293 8.29 5.03 16.21
N ALA A 294 9.09 4.53 17.16
CA ALA A 294 10.55 4.67 17.13
C ALA A 294 11.15 3.97 15.89
N LYS A 295 10.66 2.77 15.56
CA LYS A 295 11.08 2.00 14.37
C LYS A 295 10.41 2.54 13.11
N LYS A 296 11.20 3.17 12.25
CA LYS A 296 10.73 3.79 11.00
C LYS A 296 11.38 3.14 9.78
N PHE A 297 10.58 2.72 8.80
CA PHE A 297 11.06 2.32 7.47
C PHE A 297 10.20 3.00 6.42
N ASP A 298 10.83 3.47 5.35
CA ASP A 298 10.15 4.18 4.25
C ASP A 298 8.93 3.43 3.69
N ARG A 299 9.03 2.11 3.56
CA ARG A 299 7.95 1.20 3.14
C ARG A 299 6.70 1.24 4.00
N TYR A 300 6.80 1.66 5.26
CA TYR A 300 5.64 1.78 6.12
C TYR A 300 4.67 2.83 5.59
N MET A 301 5.13 3.78 4.77
CA MET A 301 4.26 4.76 4.13
C MET A 301 3.49 4.28 2.91
N LEU A 302 3.68 3.02 2.50
CA LEU A 302 3.08 2.54 1.27
C LEU A 302 1.55 2.75 1.21
N PRO A 303 0.74 2.52 2.27
CA PRO A 303 -0.68 2.82 2.23
C PRO A 303 -1.00 4.31 1.96
N ALA A 304 -0.23 5.24 2.57
CA ALA A 304 -0.39 6.67 2.33
C ALA A 304 0.04 7.08 0.92
N LEU A 305 1.12 6.47 0.38
CA LEU A 305 1.59 6.67 -0.99
C LEU A 305 0.49 6.41 -2.01
N LEU A 306 -0.26 5.30 -1.86
CA LEU A 306 -1.33 4.93 -2.79
C LEU A 306 -2.45 6.00 -2.85
N ALA A 307 -2.81 6.57 -1.69
CA ALA A 307 -3.77 7.67 -1.64
C ALA A 307 -3.25 8.94 -2.33
N LEU A 308 -1.95 9.24 -2.14
CA LEU A 308 -1.30 10.39 -2.77
C LEU A 308 -1.10 10.19 -4.29
N ASP A 309 -0.88 8.97 -4.77
CA ASP A 309 -0.79 8.66 -6.20
C ASP A 309 -2.12 8.92 -6.91
N VAL A 310 -3.25 8.60 -6.28
CA VAL A 310 -4.58 8.97 -6.83
C VAL A 310 -4.79 10.49 -6.83
N LEU A 311 -4.35 11.19 -5.79
CA LEU A 311 -4.37 12.66 -5.76
C LEU A 311 -3.51 13.26 -6.89
N ALA A 312 -2.33 12.70 -7.12
CA ALA A 312 -1.46 13.13 -8.22
C ALA A 312 -2.13 12.91 -9.58
N ALA A 313 -2.73 11.74 -9.79
CA ALA A 313 -3.46 11.43 -11.02
C ALA A 313 -4.64 12.38 -11.25
N LEU A 314 -5.40 12.75 -10.20
CA LEU A 314 -6.45 13.76 -10.28
C LEU A 314 -5.92 15.11 -10.77
N GLY A 315 -4.73 15.52 -10.31
CA GLY A 315 -4.07 16.73 -10.76
C GLY A 315 -3.67 16.67 -12.23
N LEU A 316 -3.04 15.58 -12.68
CA LEU A 316 -2.64 15.40 -14.08
C LEU A 316 -3.86 15.34 -15.04
N VAL A 317 -4.92 14.65 -14.64
CA VAL A 317 -6.18 14.62 -15.40
C VAL A 317 -6.79 16.02 -15.46
N GLY A 318 -6.76 16.76 -14.36
CA GLY A 318 -7.25 18.13 -14.32
C GLY A 318 -6.47 19.07 -15.25
N VAL A 319 -5.14 18.99 -15.28
CA VAL A 319 -4.29 19.77 -16.21
C VAL A 319 -4.62 19.44 -17.65
N THR A 320 -4.70 18.16 -18.01
CA THR A 320 -5.03 17.76 -19.40
C THR A 320 -6.45 18.16 -19.80
N THR A 321 -7.39 18.14 -18.85
CA THR A 321 -8.76 18.63 -19.08
C THR A 321 -8.79 20.14 -19.32
N TRP A 322 -8.04 20.91 -18.53
CA TRP A 322 -7.89 22.36 -18.72
C TRP A 322 -7.21 22.72 -20.05
N LEU A 323 -6.17 21.99 -20.46
CA LEU A 323 -5.54 22.18 -21.77
C LEU A 323 -6.52 21.93 -22.91
N ALA A 324 -7.31 20.85 -22.81
CA ALA A 324 -8.32 20.49 -23.79
C ALA A 324 -9.48 21.50 -23.89
N SER A 325 -9.79 22.21 -22.79
CA SER A 325 -10.83 23.24 -22.79
C SER A 325 -10.35 24.61 -23.30
N THR A 326 -9.03 24.81 -23.41
CA THR A 326 -8.46 26.14 -23.71
C THR A 326 -7.86 26.20 -25.11
N ARG A 327 -6.90 25.32 -25.42
CA ARG A 327 -6.04 25.47 -26.61
C ARG A 327 -5.73 24.17 -27.35
N TRP A 328 -5.91 23.01 -26.72
CA TRP A 328 -5.50 21.72 -27.28
C TRP A 328 -6.70 20.89 -27.71
N SER A 329 -6.53 20.05 -28.73
CA SER A 329 -7.55 19.04 -29.06
C SER A 329 -7.64 17.98 -27.95
N ARG A 330 -8.82 17.38 -27.78
CA ARG A 330 -9.02 16.29 -26.79
C ARG A 330 -8.05 15.13 -27.02
N ARG A 331 -7.73 14.81 -28.28
CA ARG A 331 -6.76 13.76 -28.64
C ARG A 331 -5.36 14.09 -28.14
N ALA A 332 -4.88 15.31 -28.38
CA ALA A 332 -3.56 15.76 -27.91
C ALA A 332 -3.46 15.76 -26.38
N ALA A 333 -4.49 16.24 -25.68
CA ALA A 333 -4.53 16.22 -24.23
C ALA A 333 -4.54 14.80 -23.64
N ASN A 334 -5.29 13.86 -24.26
CA ASN A 334 -5.29 12.46 -23.84
C ASN A 334 -3.95 11.77 -24.15
N ALA A 335 -3.32 12.09 -25.28
CA ALA A 335 -1.98 11.59 -25.62
C ALA A 335 -0.93 12.08 -24.61
N LEU A 336 -1.00 13.35 -24.19
CA LEU A 336 -0.13 13.89 -23.13
C LEU A 336 -0.33 13.15 -21.80
N LEU A 337 -1.59 12.89 -21.40
CA LEU A 337 -1.87 12.14 -20.18
C LEU A 337 -1.33 10.70 -20.27
N GLY A 338 -1.55 10.01 -21.40
CA GLY A 338 -1.01 8.68 -21.64
C GLY A 338 0.52 8.66 -21.61
N GLY A 339 1.16 9.61 -22.29
CA GLY A 339 2.61 9.79 -22.27
C GLY A 339 3.16 10.06 -20.86
N ALA A 340 2.48 10.89 -20.07
CA ALA A 340 2.86 11.12 -18.67
C ALA A 340 2.77 9.83 -17.84
N ILE A 341 1.68 9.05 -17.96
CA ILE A 341 1.55 7.78 -17.23
C ILE A 341 2.63 6.78 -17.68
N LEU A 342 2.95 6.72 -18.98
CA LEU A 342 4.02 5.88 -19.51
C LEU A 342 5.39 6.28 -18.94
N VAL A 343 5.71 7.58 -18.93
CA VAL A 343 6.95 8.08 -18.34
C VAL A 343 7.01 7.79 -16.83
N HIS A 344 5.89 7.97 -16.11
CA HIS A 344 5.79 7.65 -14.69
C HIS A 344 6.18 6.19 -14.40
N GLY A 345 5.62 5.24 -15.17
CA GLY A 345 5.97 3.83 -15.04
C GLY A 345 7.38 3.50 -15.53
N LEU A 346 7.81 4.09 -16.66
CA LEU A 346 9.12 3.85 -17.27
C LEU A 346 10.26 4.18 -16.30
N LEU A 347 10.13 5.27 -15.53
CA LEU A 347 11.10 5.64 -14.49
C LEU A 347 11.36 4.51 -13.48
N GLY A 348 10.35 3.70 -13.16
CA GLY A 348 10.54 2.49 -12.36
C GLY A 348 11.06 1.32 -13.18
N PHE A 349 10.48 1.08 -14.36
CA PHE A 349 10.77 -0.11 -15.16
C PHE A 349 12.22 -0.18 -15.67
N VAL A 350 12.88 0.96 -15.89
CA VAL A 350 14.32 0.97 -16.25
C VAL A 350 15.23 0.44 -15.15
N HIS A 351 14.75 0.32 -13.91
CA HIS A 351 15.47 -0.28 -12.80
C HIS A 351 15.26 -1.80 -12.70
N TYR A 352 14.67 -2.46 -13.71
CA TYR A 352 14.58 -3.92 -13.74
C TYR A 352 15.98 -4.56 -13.67
N PRO A 353 16.19 -5.64 -12.89
CA PRO A 353 15.20 -6.34 -12.06
C PRO A 353 15.01 -5.74 -10.65
N TYR A 354 15.85 -4.77 -10.25
CA TYR A 354 15.97 -4.19 -8.92
C TYR A 354 15.20 -2.87 -8.74
N TYR A 355 13.88 -2.90 -8.84
CA TYR A 355 13.04 -1.69 -8.82
C TYR A 355 13.16 -0.81 -7.57
N LEU A 356 13.60 -1.35 -6.43
CA LEU A 356 13.84 -0.58 -5.20
C LEU A 356 15.02 0.39 -5.30
N THR A 357 15.84 0.28 -6.36
CA THR A 357 16.95 1.21 -6.65
C THR A 357 16.48 2.53 -7.27
N TYR A 358 15.21 2.65 -7.65
CA TYR A 358 14.66 3.92 -8.11
C TYR A 358 14.50 4.90 -6.94
N TYR A 359 15.00 6.12 -7.16
CA TYR A 359 14.77 7.28 -6.30
C TYR A 359 14.52 8.52 -7.15
N ASN A 360 13.72 9.46 -6.62
CA ASN A 360 13.28 10.64 -7.33
C ASN A 360 14.44 11.56 -7.76
N PRO A 361 14.66 11.78 -9.07
CA PRO A 361 15.75 12.63 -9.54
C PRO A 361 15.60 14.10 -9.15
N LEU A 362 14.38 14.59 -8.83
CA LEU A 362 14.18 15.98 -8.38
C LEU A 362 14.83 16.30 -7.03
N VAL A 363 15.11 15.29 -6.21
CA VAL A 363 15.72 15.47 -4.88
C VAL A 363 17.10 14.80 -4.78
N GLY A 364 17.68 14.43 -5.93
CA GLY A 364 19.04 13.89 -6.06
C GLY A 364 19.13 12.50 -6.69
N GLY A 365 18.03 11.73 -6.67
CA GLY A 365 17.94 10.43 -7.35
C GLY A 365 18.82 9.33 -6.74
N THR A 366 19.01 8.24 -7.48
CA THR A 366 19.59 7.00 -6.95
C THR A 366 20.99 7.16 -6.36
N TRP A 367 21.83 8.02 -6.95
CA TRP A 367 23.22 8.20 -6.50
C TRP A 367 23.33 8.84 -5.12
N SER A 368 22.42 9.75 -4.78
CA SER A 368 22.47 10.46 -3.50
C SER A 368 21.61 9.82 -2.41
N ALA A 369 20.70 8.90 -2.78
CA ALA A 369 19.77 8.29 -1.84
C ALA A 369 20.43 7.55 -0.66
N PRO A 370 21.54 6.80 -0.85
CA PRO A 370 22.26 6.16 0.26
C PRO A 370 22.86 7.14 1.28
N TYR A 371 22.95 8.43 0.97
CA TYR A 371 23.38 9.45 1.93
C TYR A 371 22.22 10.00 2.77
N VAL A 372 20.96 9.66 2.45
CA VAL A 372 19.78 10.22 3.10
C VAL A 372 18.91 9.16 3.75
N LEU A 373 18.73 8.00 3.10
CA LEU A 373 17.89 6.92 3.54
C LEU A 373 18.67 5.62 3.58
N PHE A 374 18.24 4.69 4.44
CA PHE A 374 18.71 3.31 4.37
C PHE A 374 18.35 2.71 3.01
N ALA A 375 19.37 2.42 2.20
CA ALA A 375 19.24 1.85 0.87
C ALA A 375 19.84 0.45 0.85
N GLY A 376 19.17 -0.49 0.16
CA GLY A 376 19.60 -1.88 0.04
C GLY A 376 18.66 -2.86 0.73
N TRP A 377 18.11 -3.77 -0.06
CA TRP A 377 17.24 -4.90 0.30
C TRP A 377 17.77 -6.23 -0.24
N GLY A 378 19.02 -6.24 -0.66
CA GLY A 378 19.68 -7.39 -1.27
C GLY A 378 19.76 -7.32 -2.80
N GLU A 379 19.56 -6.14 -3.39
CA GLU A 379 19.84 -5.92 -4.81
C GLU A 379 21.29 -6.28 -5.13
N GLY A 380 21.48 -7.12 -6.15
CA GLY A 380 22.80 -7.59 -6.57
C GLY A 380 23.38 -8.74 -5.72
N LEU A 381 22.76 -9.15 -4.61
CA LEU A 381 23.26 -10.28 -3.82
C LEU A 381 23.18 -11.61 -4.59
N ASP A 382 22.23 -11.76 -5.49
CA ASP A 382 22.14 -12.89 -6.42
C ASP A 382 23.34 -12.94 -7.37
N GLN A 383 23.79 -11.78 -7.87
CA GLN A 383 24.98 -11.68 -8.72
C GLN A 383 26.25 -11.96 -7.92
N ALA A 384 26.35 -11.43 -6.70
CA ALA A 384 27.45 -11.71 -5.79
C ALA A 384 27.52 -13.21 -5.47
N ALA A 385 26.38 -13.84 -5.14
CA ALA A 385 26.30 -15.28 -4.89
C ALA A 385 26.67 -16.11 -6.12
N ALA A 386 26.20 -15.73 -7.31
CA ALA A 386 26.56 -16.43 -8.55
C ALA A 386 28.07 -16.32 -8.86
N TRP A 387 28.65 -15.14 -8.66
CA TRP A 387 30.10 -14.93 -8.82
C TRP A 387 30.91 -15.75 -7.81
N LEU A 388 30.49 -15.74 -6.55
CA LEU A 388 31.08 -16.52 -5.47
C LEU A 388 31.04 -18.03 -5.77
N ASN A 389 29.89 -18.55 -6.20
CA ASN A 389 29.72 -19.97 -6.55
C ASN A 389 30.57 -20.41 -7.76
N ALA A 390 31.04 -19.47 -8.59
CA ALA A 390 31.93 -19.76 -9.71
C ALA A 390 33.42 -19.81 -9.30
N GLN A 391 33.78 -19.46 -8.06
CA GLN A 391 35.16 -19.48 -7.61
C GLN A 391 35.61 -20.91 -7.24
N PRO A 392 36.80 -21.36 -7.68
CA PRO A 392 37.24 -22.76 -7.54
C PRO A 392 37.43 -23.24 -6.10
N ASP A 393 37.66 -22.34 -5.13
CA ASP A 393 38.01 -22.67 -3.74
C ASP A 393 36.97 -22.19 -2.70
N ILE A 394 35.75 -21.86 -3.11
CA ILE A 394 34.83 -21.20 -2.17
C ILE A 394 34.34 -22.11 -1.02
N ALA A 395 34.31 -23.42 -1.24
CA ALA A 395 33.94 -24.38 -0.20
C ALA A 395 35.06 -24.62 0.83
N THR A 396 36.32 -24.33 0.47
CA THR A 396 37.52 -24.61 1.28
C THR A 396 38.05 -23.39 2.05
N GLN A 397 37.58 -22.17 1.75
CA GLN A 397 37.98 -20.93 2.44
C GLN A 397 37.05 -20.52 3.61
N ARG A 398 36.33 -21.46 4.24
CA ARG A 398 35.45 -21.16 5.38
C ARG A 398 36.19 -20.84 6.67
#